data_AF-A0A2V6FBH0-F1
#
_entry.id   AF-A0A2V6FBH0-F1
#
_cell.length_a   1.000
_cell.length_b   1.000
_cell.length_c   1.000
_cell.angle_alpha   90.00
_cell.angle_beta   90.00
_cell.angle_gamma   90.00
#
_symmetry.space_group_name_H-M   'P 1'
#
loop_
_entity.id
_entity.type
_entity.pdbx_description
1 polymer ?
#
loop_
_entity_poly.entity_id
_entity_poly.type
_entity_poly.pdbx_seq_one_letter_code
_entity_poly.pdbx_strand_id
1 'polypeptide(L)'
;NPERKEILSLPVLPGRITPAETAHRLGFEPEHIPVLISLGLLKPLGHPAASTVKYFASVEIEVLRNDPKWLAKASDALRHKWKLKNDAAKKRSGNGGVILPESD
;
A
#
# COMPACT_ATOMS: atom_id res chain seq x y z
N ASN A 1 -14.38 -12.41 39.11
CA ASN A 1 -13.67 -13.21 38.09
C ASN A 1 -12.59 -12.37 37.38
N PRO A 2 -11.43 -12.13 38.03
CA PRO A 2 -10.33 -11.38 37.43
C PRO A 2 -9.65 -12.13 36.27
N GLU A 3 -9.66 -13.47 36.28
CA GLU A 3 -9.07 -14.31 35.21
C GLU A 3 -9.75 -14.11 33.84
N ARG A 4 -11.06 -13.78 33.81
CA ARG A 4 -11.74 -13.43 32.55
C ARG A 4 -11.25 -12.10 31.99
N LYS A 5 -10.80 -11.15 32.83
CA LYS A 5 -10.26 -9.87 32.37
C LYS A 5 -8.90 -10.06 31.72
N GLU A 6 -8.05 -10.94 32.24
CA GLU A 6 -6.73 -11.25 31.67
C GLU A 6 -6.83 -11.94 30.29
N ILE A 7 -7.75 -12.89 30.12
CA ILE A 7 -8.04 -13.48 28.79
C ILE A 7 -8.50 -12.40 27.79
N LEU A 8 -9.28 -11.42 28.25
CA LEU A 8 -9.75 -10.26 27.44
C LEU A 8 -8.70 -9.14 27.30
N SER A 9 -7.57 -9.23 28.01
CA SER A 9 -6.47 -8.26 27.99
C SER A 9 -5.31 -8.72 27.11
N LEU A 10 -5.40 -9.92 26.53
CA LEU A 10 -4.59 -10.26 25.37
C LEU A 10 -4.89 -9.21 24.29
N PRO A 11 -3.87 -8.65 23.60
CA PRO A 11 -4.09 -7.79 22.45
C PRO A 11 -4.64 -8.64 21.30
N VAL A 12 -5.90 -9.06 21.43
CA VAL A 12 -6.63 -9.77 20.39
C VAL A 12 -6.78 -8.77 19.27
N LEU A 13 -6.15 -9.08 18.15
CA LEU A 13 -6.26 -8.22 16.98
C LEU A 13 -7.72 -8.19 16.54
N PRO A 14 -8.26 -6.99 16.27
CA PRO A 14 -9.60 -6.92 15.71
C PRO A 14 -9.62 -7.72 14.41
N GLY A 15 -10.65 -8.56 14.20
CA GLY A 15 -10.70 -9.43 13.03
C GLY A 15 -10.68 -8.67 11.70
N ARG A 16 -11.07 -7.40 11.72
CA ARG A 16 -11.02 -6.46 10.61
C ARG A 16 -10.19 -5.24 11.01
N ILE A 17 -9.30 -4.81 10.12
CA ILE A 17 -8.50 -3.59 10.28
C ILE A 17 -8.67 -2.65 9.09
N THR A 18 -8.50 -1.36 9.35
CA THR A 18 -8.56 -0.27 8.38
C THR A 18 -7.29 -0.21 7.52
N PRO A 19 -7.29 0.54 6.41
CA PRO A 19 -6.08 0.73 5.60
C PRO A 19 -4.95 1.40 6.38
N ALA A 20 -5.27 2.37 7.24
CA ALA A 20 -4.28 3.05 8.07
C ALA A 20 -3.61 2.10 9.08
N GLU A 21 -4.40 1.27 9.77
CA GLU A 21 -3.87 0.25 10.67
C GLU A 21 -3.04 -0.80 9.92
N THR A 22 -3.50 -1.20 8.73
CA THR A 22 -2.76 -2.14 7.86
C THR A 22 -1.39 -1.58 7.48
N ALA A 23 -1.33 -0.29 7.13
CA ALA A 23 -0.08 0.40 6.84
C ALA A 23 0.86 0.37 8.05
N HIS A 24 0.35 0.72 9.23
CA HIS A 24 1.13 0.69 10.46
C HIS A 24 1.67 -0.71 10.80
N ARG A 25 0.87 -1.77 10.59
CA ARG A 25 1.28 -3.16 10.87
C ARG A 25 2.34 -3.67 9.92
N LEU A 26 2.31 -3.26 8.66
CA LEU A 26 3.26 -3.66 7.63
C LEU A 26 4.49 -2.74 7.54
N GLY A 27 4.50 -1.60 8.25
CA GLY A 27 5.57 -0.60 8.20
C GLY A 27 5.55 0.27 6.94
N PHE A 28 4.38 0.49 6.35
CA PHE A 28 4.18 1.38 5.19
C PHE A 28 3.40 2.64 5.57
N GLU A 29 3.49 3.67 4.73
CA GLU A 29 2.62 4.85 4.78
C GLU A 29 1.19 4.50 4.35
N PRO A 30 0.13 5.11 4.91
CA PRO A 30 -1.25 4.87 4.50
C PRO A 30 -1.51 5.09 3.00
N GLU A 31 -0.77 5.99 2.36
CA GLU A 31 -0.85 6.25 0.92
C GLU A 31 -0.40 5.06 0.05
N HIS A 32 0.44 4.18 0.60
CA HIS A 32 0.95 3.01 -0.12
C HIS A 32 -0.09 1.88 -0.19
N ILE A 33 -1.03 1.81 0.76
CA ILE A 33 -2.01 0.73 0.81
C ILE A 33 -2.91 0.69 -0.44
N PRO A 34 -3.53 1.80 -0.89
CA PRO A 34 -4.28 1.81 -2.15
C PRO A 34 -3.44 1.39 -3.38
N VAL A 35 -2.14 1.68 -3.37
CA VAL A 35 -1.21 1.27 -4.42
C VAL A 35 -1.04 -0.24 -4.42
N LEU A 36 -0.78 -0.84 -3.26
CA LEU A 36 -0.60 -2.28 -3.11
C LEU A 36 -1.87 -3.04 -3.48
N ILE A 37 -3.06 -2.50 -3.18
CA ILE A 37 -4.34 -3.07 -3.65
C ILE A 37 -4.43 -3.02 -5.18
N SER A 38 -4.08 -1.88 -5.78
CA SER A 38 -4.14 -1.69 -7.25
C SER A 38 -3.18 -2.62 -8.00
N LEU A 39 -2.09 -3.03 -7.34
CA LEU A 39 -1.11 -3.99 -7.84
C LEU A 39 -1.49 -5.45 -7.56
N GLY A 40 -2.63 -5.69 -6.88
CA GLY A 40 -3.07 -7.03 -6.50
C GLY A 40 -2.23 -7.68 -5.39
N LEU A 41 -1.40 -6.91 -4.68
CA LEU A 41 -0.56 -7.41 -3.58
C LEU A 41 -1.30 -7.48 -2.25
N LEU A 42 -2.34 -6.66 -2.08
CA LEU A 42 -3.24 -6.68 -0.93
C LEU A 42 -4.68 -6.92 -1.38
N LYS A 43 -5.37 -7.84 -0.70
CA LYS A 43 -6.77 -8.16 -0.96
C LYS A 43 -7.65 -7.58 0.15
N PRO A 44 -8.57 -6.65 -0.16
CA PRO A 44 -9.55 -6.21 0.83
C PRO A 44 -10.55 -7.31 1.13
N LEU A 45 -11.12 -7.28 2.34
CA LEU A 45 -12.22 -8.14 2.75
C LEU A 45 -13.50 -7.77 1.98
N GLY A 46 -14.01 -8.74 1.23
CA GLY A 46 -15.22 -8.62 0.41
C GLY A 46 -14.99 -7.83 -0.89
N HIS A 47 -16.09 -7.36 -1.47
CA HIS A 47 -16.11 -6.51 -2.66
C HIS A 47 -16.65 -5.13 -2.26
N PRO A 48 -15.87 -4.30 -1.55
CA PRO A 48 -16.32 -2.98 -1.17
C PRO A 48 -16.58 -2.13 -2.42
N ALA A 49 -17.70 -1.39 -2.42
CA ALA A 49 -17.98 -0.40 -3.44
C ALA A 49 -16.86 0.65 -3.49
N ALA A 50 -16.67 1.29 -4.65
CA ALA A 50 -15.55 2.21 -4.89
C ALA A 50 -15.44 3.37 -3.88
N SER A 51 -16.54 3.78 -3.24
CA SER A 51 -16.57 4.86 -2.24
C SER A 51 -16.49 4.39 -0.78
N THR A 52 -16.46 3.08 -0.51
CA THR A 52 -16.50 2.56 0.86
C THR A 52 -15.10 2.29 1.39
N VAL A 53 -14.92 2.52 2.70
CA VAL A 53 -13.69 2.18 3.43
C VAL A 53 -13.40 0.69 3.26
N LYS A 54 -12.22 0.38 2.72
CA LYS A 54 -11.75 -0.99 2.52
C LYS A 54 -11.22 -1.54 3.84
N TYR A 55 -11.66 -2.72 4.23
CA TYR A 55 -11.15 -3.41 5.42
C TYR A 55 -10.30 -4.60 5.03
N PHE A 56 -9.40 -5.03 5.92
CA PHE A 56 -8.51 -6.17 5.72
C PHE A 56 -8.62 -7.13 6.90
N ALA A 57 -8.36 -8.42 6.67
CA ALA A 57 -8.30 -9.41 7.74
C ALA A 57 -6.98 -9.24 8.49
N SER A 58 -7.03 -9.03 9.79
CA SER A 58 -5.83 -8.90 10.61
C SER A 58 -4.92 -10.12 10.50
N VAL A 59 -5.51 -11.32 10.46
CA VAL A 59 -4.79 -12.59 10.31
C VAL A 59 -4.00 -12.65 9.00
N GLU A 60 -4.59 -12.23 7.88
CA GLU A 60 -3.88 -12.20 6.59
C GLU A 60 -2.73 -11.18 6.62
N ILE A 61 -2.96 -10.01 7.22
CA ILE A 61 -1.92 -8.98 7.35
C ILE A 61 -0.77 -9.46 8.25
N GLU A 62 -1.02 -10.24 9.30
CA GLU A 62 0.04 -10.86 10.10
C GLU A 62 0.86 -11.89 9.33
N VAL A 63 0.21 -12.70 8.49
CA VAL A 63 0.91 -13.64 7.60
C VAL A 63 1.82 -12.88 6.64
N LEU A 64 1.30 -11.83 6.00
CA LEU A 64 2.07 -10.99 5.07
C LEU A 64 3.22 -10.24 5.77
N ARG A 65 3.00 -9.80 7.01
CA ARG A 65 4.03 -9.17 7.85
C ARG A 65 5.20 -10.12 8.13
N ASN A 66 4.92 -11.41 8.28
CA ASN A 66 5.94 -12.43 8.56
C ASN A 66 6.55 -13.03 7.27
N ASP A 67 6.12 -12.61 6.08
CA ASP A 67 6.68 -13.06 4.80
C ASP A 67 7.69 -12.03 4.25
N PRO A 68 9.01 -12.27 4.41
CA PRO A 68 10.03 -11.36 3.92
C PRO A 68 10.07 -11.25 2.39
N LYS A 69 9.67 -12.30 1.66
CA LYS A 69 9.64 -12.27 0.19
C LYS A 69 8.51 -11.37 -0.29
N TRP A 70 7.36 -11.42 0.39
CA TRP A 70 6.26 -10.52 0.11
C TRP A 70 6.63 -9.07 0.42
N LEU A 71 7.27 -8.79 1.56
CA LEU A 71 7.71 -7.43 1.92
C LEU A 71 8.71 -6.84 0.93
N ALA A 72 9.66 -7.64 0.45
CA ALA A 72 10.59 -7.23 -0.60
C ALA A 72 9.84 -6.87 -1.89
N LYS A 73 8.94 -7.75 -2.34
CA LYS A 73 8.11 -7.52 -3.54
C LYS A 73 7.23 -6.28 -3.41
N ALA A 74 6.62 -6.05 -2.25
CA ALA A 74 5.80 -4.87 -1.99
C ALA A 74 6.62 -3.58 -2.06
N SER A 75 7.82 -3.59 -1.49
CA SER A 75 8.75 -2.45 -1.50
C SER A 75 9.25 -2.13 -2.91
N ASP A 76 9.62 -3.16 -3.69
CA ASP A 76 10.05 -3.01 -5.07
C ASP A 76 8.93 -2.48 -5.97
N ALA A 77 7.71 -2.99 -5.78
CA ALA A 77 6.57 -2.54 -6.56
C ALA A 77 6.21 -1.08 -6.28
N LEU A 78 6.37 -0.64 -5.02
CA LEU A 78 6.24 0.76 -4.65
C LEU A 78 7.29 1.63 -5.35
N ARG A 79 8.57 1.24 -5.28
CA ARG A 79 9.66 1.96 -5.94
C ARG A 79 9.45 2.06 -7.45
N HIS A 80 9.00 0.99 -8.08
CA HIS A 80 8.72 0.95 -9.52
C HIS A 80 7.63 1.97 -9.91
N LYS A 81 6.54 2.06 -9.14
CA LYS A 81 5.47 3.02 -9.42
C LYS A 81 5.95 4.47 -9.29
N TRP A 82 6.84 4.77 -8.34
CA TRP A 82 7.40 6.11 -8.17
C TRP A 82 8.36 6.45 -9.32
N LYS A 83 9.18 5.48 -9.74
CA LYS A 83 10.04 5.63 -10.92
C LYS A 83 9.22 5.95 -12.17
N LEU A 84 8.14 5.19 -12.42
CA LEU A 84 7.24 5.45 -13.56
C LEU A 84 6.59 6.84 -13.49
N LYS A 85 6.17 7.27 -12.30
CA LYS A 85 5.57 8.61 -12.11
C LYS A 85 6.59 9.72 -12.39
N ASN A 86 7.84 9.55 -11.96
CA ASN A 86 8.92 10.50 -12.20
C ASN A 86 9.35 10.53 -13.67
N ASP A 87 9.45 9.36 -14.32
CA ASP A 87 9.76 9.26 -15.74
C ASP A 87 8.65 9.90 -16.60
N ALA A 88 7.38 9.73 -16.22
CA ALA A 88 6.26 10.39 -16.87
C ALA A 88 6.28 11.92 -16.68
N ALA A 89 6.66 12.40 -15.48
CA ALA A 89 6.82 13.83 -15.23
C ALA A 89 7.98 14.43 -16.04
N LYS A 90 9.11 13.72 -16.14
CA LYS A 90 10.27 14.13 -16.95
C LYS A 90 9.93 14.21 -18.44
N LYS A 91 9.18 13.24 -18.97
CA LYS A 91 8.70 13.26 -20.36
C LYS A 91 7.76 14.44 -20.65
N ARG A 92 6.93 14.85 -19.69
CA ARG A 92 6.04 16.02 -19.84
C ARG A 92 6.79 17.36 -19.79
N SER A 93 7.89 17.43 -19.05
CA SER A 93 8.73 18.63 -18.97
C SER A 93 9.74 18.75 -20.13
N GLY A 94 10.11 17.63 -20.76
CA GLY A 94 11.14 17.57 -21.80
C GLY A 94 10.73 17.88 -23.25
N ASN A 95 9.48 18.28 -23.52
CA ASN A 95 9.01 18.55 -24.90
C ASN A 95 9.00 20.05 -25.27
N GLY A 96 9.86 20.85 -24.64
CA GLY A 96 10.00 22.29 -24.88
C GLY A 96 11.38 22.72 -25.39
N GLY A 97 12.14 21.82 -26.04
CA GLY A 97 13.52 22.08 -26.48
C GLY A 97 13.71 21.94 -27.99
N VAL A 98 13.78 23.12 -28.64
CA VAL A 98 14.50 23.48 -29.88
C VAL A 98 14.09 22.86 -31.24
N ILE A 99 13.41 23.68 -32.05
CA ILE A 99 13.74 23.84 -33.48
C ILE A 99 13.66 25.35 -33.78
N LEU A 100 14.80 26.04 -33.76
CA LEU A 100 14.96 27.32 -34.49
C LEU A 100 15.79 26.98 -35.72
N PRO A 101 15.28 27.19 -36.94
CA PRO A 101 16.07 26.95 -38.15
C PRO A 101 17.22 27.97 -38.20
N GLU A 102 18.43 27.42 -38.26
CA GLU A 102 19.63 28.09 -38.73
C GLU A 102 19.30 28.83 -40.03
N SER A 103 19.48 30.14 -40.03
CA SER A 103 19.32 31.01 -41.20
C SER A 103 20.65 31.72 -41.41
N ASP A 104 21.14 31.63 -42.65
CA ASP A 104 22.43 32.10 -43.20
C ASP A 104 23.04 33.39 -42.61
#